data_AF-L9VN41-F1
#
_entry.id   AF-L9VN41-F1
#
_cell.length_a   1.000
_cell.length_b   1.000
_cell.length_c   1.000
_cell.angle_alpha   90.00
_cell.angle_beta   90.00
_cell.angle_gamma   90.00
#
_symmetry.space_group_name_H-M   'P 1'
#
loop_
_entity.id
_entity.type
_entity.pdbx_description
1 polymer ?
#
loop_
_entity_poly.entity_id
_entity_poly.type
_entity_poly.pdbx_seq_one_letter_code
_entity_poly.pdbx_strand_id
1 'polypeptide(L)'
;MSQFGRKPRVDDDEIVAVFDTAETPVLTTSGVAEQLPISRRTALTRLKALREEGRLESMDVGAKAKVWWAATDQGDESSAPAEPLRDLVGMLDEDEAAAARERSQEWRESFNQEMDASNTSGA
;
A
#
# COMPACT_ATOMS: atom_id res chain seq x y z
N MET A 1 -31.50 8.04 -19.96
CA MET A 1 -30.41 8.12 -18.96
C MET A 1 -29.15 8.45 -19.71
N SER A 2 -28.49 9.55 -19.31
CA SER A 2 -27.56 10.28 -20.17
C SER A 2 -26.28 9.50 -20.45
N GLN A 3 -25.90 9.59 -21.72
CA GLN A 3 -24.77 8.97 -22.40
C GLN A 3 -23.44 9.43 -21.81
N PHE A 4 -22.57 8.45 -21.59
CA PHE A 4 -21.20 8.52 -21.08
C PHE A 4 -20.43 9.77 -21.55
N GLY A 5 -19.94 10.56 -20.58
CA GLY A 5 -18.85 11.49 -20.81
C GLY A 5 -17.59 10.71 -21.25
N ARG A 6 -16.66 11.40 -21.93
CA ARG A 6 -15.39 10.83 -22.42
C ARG A 6 -14.80 9.87 -21.37
N LYS A 7 -14.59 8.60 -21.74
CA LYS A 7 -13.91 7.64 -20.85
C LYS A 7 -12.58 8.27 -20.43
N PRO A 8 -12.27 8.36 -19.13
CA PRO A 8 -10.96 8.80 -18.67
C PRO A 8 -9.88 8.05 -19.43
N ARG A 9 -8.78 8.74 -19.77
CA ARG A 9 -7.64 8.10 -20.45
C ARG A 9 -6.98 7.02 -19.58
N VAL A 10 -7.20 7.10 -18.27
CA VAL A 10 -6.77 6.13 -17.28
C VAL A 10 -8.00 5.73 -16.47
N ASP A 11 -8.36 4.45 -16.48
CA ASP A 11 -9.46 3.94 -15.66
C ASP A 11 -8.99 3.42 -14.30
N ASP A 12 -9.95 3.08 -13.44
CA ASP A 12 -9.69 2.68 -12.05
C ASP A 12 -8.96 1.34 -11.96
N ASP A 13 -9.19 0.44 -12.91
CA ASP A 13 -8.53 -0.87 -12.94
C ASP A 13 -7.06 -0.71 -13.33
N GLU A 14 -6.75 0.19 -14.27
CA GLU A 14 -5.36 0.57 -14.58
C GLU A 14 -4.63 1.18 -13.38
N ILE A 15 -5.32 1.94 -12.52
CA ILE A 15 -4.72 2.51 -11.31
C ILE A 15 -4.39 1.42 -10.28
N VAL A 16 -5.26 0.41 -10.12
CA VAL A 16 -5.01 -0.71 -9.21
C VAL A 16 -3.89 -1.62 -9.76
N ALA A 17 -3.88 -1.89 -11.05
CA ALA A 17 -2.88 -2.77 -11.68
C ALA A 17 -1.43 -2.26 -11.54
N VAL A 18 -1.23 -0.95 -11.33
CA VAL A 18 0.10 -0.37 -11.08
C VAL A 18 0.79 -1.01 -9.87
N PHE A 19 0.04 -1.43 -8.84
CA PHE A 19 0.62 -2.06 -7.64
C PHE A 19 1.11 -3.48 -7.92
N ASP A 20 0.53 -4.19 -8.89
CA ASP A 20 0.95 -5.54 -9.27
C ASP A 20 2.19 -5.53 -10.18
N THR A 21 2.36 -4.46 -10.96
CA THR A 21 3.47 -4.34 -11.93
C THR A 21 4.69 -3.58 -11.38
N ALA A 22 4.56 -2.91 -10.25
CA ALA A 22 5.64 -2.16 -9.65
C ALA A 22 6.69 -3.08 -9.01
N GLU A 23 7.95 -2.65 -9.00
CA GLU A 23 9.05 -3.38 -8.34
C GLU A 23 8.76 -3.63 -6.85
N THR A 24 8.08 -2.68 -6.21
CA THR A 24 7.54 -2.81 -4.86
C THR A 24 6.02 -2.62 -4.88
N PRO A 25 5.22 -3.51 -4.26
CA PRO A 25 3.75 -3.46 -4.29
C PRO A 25 3.13 -2.37 -3.41
N VAL A 26 3.95 -1.45 -2.88
CA VAL A 26 3.56 -0.32 -2.04
C VAL A 26 4.10 0.95 -2.66
N LEU A 27 3.23 1.92 -2.96
CA LEU A 27 3.62 3.14 -3.66
C LEU A 27 3.11 4.40 -2.97
N THR A 28 3.86 5.48 -3.13
CA THR A 28 3.36 6.82 -2.84
C THR A 28 2.45 7.30 -3.97
N THR A 29 1.67 8.36 -3.69
CA THR A 29 0.89 9.05 -4.74
C THR A 29 1.77 9.51 -5.92
N SER A 30 3.01 9.93 -5.65
CA SER A 30 4.00 10.25 -6.70
C SER A 30 4.32 9.03 -7.56
N GLY A 31 4.64 7.91 -6.92
CA GLY A 31 5.03 6.69 -7.63
C GLY A 31 3.92 6.17 -8.55
N VAL A 32 2.66 6.29 -8.13
CA VAL A 32 1.52 5.96 -9.01
C VAL A 32 1.41 6.94 -10.19
N ALA A 33 1.56 8.24 -9.94
CA ALA A 33 1.47 9.27 -10.99
C ALA A 33 2.63 9.23 -11.99
N GLU A 34 3.78 8.69 -11.61
CA GLU A 34 4.93 8.48 -12.50
C GLU A 34 4.68 7.35 -13.50
N GLN A 35 3.82 6.38 -13.16
CA GLN A 35 3.51 5.22 -14.01
C GLN A 35 2.30 5.45 -14.92
N LEU A 36 1.51 6.50 -14.67
CA LEU A 36 0.26 6.75 -15.38
C LEU A 36 0.24 8.16 -16.00
N PRO A 37 -0.41 8.36 -17.16
CA PRO A 37 -0.51 9.66 -17.81
C PRO A 37 -1.57 10.58 -17.14
N ILE A 38 -1.51 10.72 -15.81
CA ILE A 38 -2.40 11.56 -15.00
C ILE A 38 -1.59 12.42 -14.01
N SER A 39 -2.14 13.57 -13.63
CA SER A 39 -1.48 14.40 -12.63
C SER A 39 -1.46 13.73 -11.25
N ARG A 40 -0.47 14.08 -10.41
CA ARG A 40 -0.43 13.66 -8.99
C ARG A 40 -1.71 14.00 -8.23
N ARG A 41 -2.32 15.16 -8.52
CA ARG A 41 -3.60 15.56 -7.90
C ARG A 41 -4.74 14.64 -8.33
N THR A 42 -4.81 14.29 -9.61
CA THR A 42 -5.79 13.34 -10.14
C THR A 42 -5.58 11.95 -9.53
N ALA A 43 -4.34 11.46 -9.49
CA ALA A 43 -3.99 10.20 -8.86
C ALA A 43 -4.45 10.18 -7.40
N LEU A 44 -4.13 11.22 -6.61
CA LEU A 44 -4.56 11.31 -5.21
C LEU A 44 -6.08 11.21 -5.04
N THR A 45 -6.84 11.92 -5.88
CA THR A 45 -8.30 11.87 -5.83
C THR A 45 -8.82 10.47 -6.13
N ARG A 46 -8.25 9.80 -7.13
CA ARG A 46 -8.68 8.46 -7.56
C ARG A 46 -8.28 7.37 -6.56
N LEU A 47 -7.07 7.44 -6.00
CA LEU A 47 -6.61 6.54 -4.95
C LEU A 47 -7.50 6.63 -3.69
N LYS A 48 -7.94 7.85 -3.32
CA LYS A 48 -8.90 8.03 -2.22
C LYS A 48 -10.25 7.38 -2.52
N ALA A 49 -10.79 7.55 -3.71
CA ALA A 49 -12.05 6.94 -4.12
C ALA A 49 -11.94 5.40 -4.13
N LEU A 50 -10.87 4.86 -4.71
CA LEU A 50 -10.58 3.42 -4.72
C LEU A 50 -10.44 2.83 -3.31
N ARG A 51 -9.88 3.59 -2.36
CA ARG A 51 -9.86 3.20 -0.96
C ARG A 51 -11.25 3.20 -0.33
N GLU A 52 -12.08 4.20 -0.62
CA GLU A 52 -13.47 4.23 -0.16
C GLU A 52 -14.29 3.05 -0.72
N GLU A 53 -13.94 2.58 -1.92
CA GLU A 53 -14.48 1.37 -2.54
C GLU A 53 -13.88 0.06 -2.00
N GLY A 54 -12.89 0.13 -1.10
CA GLY A 54 -12.22 -1.04 -0.52
C GLY A 54 -11.26 -1.75 -1.49
N ARG A 55 -10.90 -1.14 -2.61
CA ARG A 55 -9.98 -1.71 -3.61
C ARG A 55 -8.51 -1.43 -3.30
N LEU A 56 -8.25 -0.38 -2.52
CA LEU A 56 -6.91 -0.01 -2.07
C LEU A 56 -6.93 0.22 -0.57
N GLU A 57 -5.80 -0.03 0.06
CA GLU A 57 -5.53 0.40 1.43
C GLU A 57 -4.49 1.52 1.44
N SER A 58 -4.42 2.24 2.56
CA SER A 58 -3.46 3.34 2.71
C SER A 58 -3.00 3.52 4.15
N MET A 59 -1.77 4.01 4.30
CA MET A 59 -1.20 4.37 5.59
C MET A 59 -0.49 5.71 5.49
N ASP A 60 -0.68 6.55 6.51
CA ASP A 60 0.13 7.75 6.69
C ASP A 60 1.49 7.35 7.26
N VAL A 61 2.57 7.78 6.62
CA VAL A 61 3.95 7.43 6.95
C VAL A 61 4.75 8.67 7.38
N GLY A 62 4.09 9.54 8.15
CA GLY A 62 4.63 10.79 8.68
C GLY A 62 4.07 12.05 7.99
N ALA A 63 4.69 13.20 8.25
CA ALA A 63 4.07 14.54 8.25
C ALA A 63 3.07 14.85 7.11
N LYS A 64 3.34 14.42 5.87
CA LYS A 64 2.41 14.57 4.73
C LYS A 64 2.47 13.40 3.72
N ALA A 65 3.13 12.31 4.08
CA ALA A 65 3.37 11.20 3.17
C ALA A 65 2.34 10.10 3.42
N LYS A 66 1.73 9.60 2.34
CA LYS A 66 0.78 8.49 2.34
C LYS A 66 1.23 7.47 1.31
N VAL A 67 1.30 6.22 1.75
CA VAL A 67 1.54 5.06 0.90
C VAL A 67 0.22 4.30 0.67
N TRP A 68 0.17 3.60 -0.45
CA TRP A 68 -0.97 2.89 -0.98
C TRP A 68 -0.55 1.49 -1.39
N TRP A 69 -1.46 0.53 -1.29
CA TRP A 69 -1.28 -0.83 -1.80
C TRP A 69 -2.65 -1.40 -2.16
N ALA A 70 -2.67 -2.43 -3.03
CA ALA A 70 -3.89 -3.15 -3.37
C ALA A 70 -4.50 -3.77 -2.11
N ALA A 71 -5.81 -3.62 -1.93
CA ALA A 71 -6.49 -4.33 -0.86
C ALA A 71 -6.46 -5.84 -1.19
N THR A 72 -5.94 -6.65 -0.28
CA THR A 72 -6.11 -8.10 -0.36
C THR A 72 -7.56 -8.38 0.01
N ASP A 73 -8.36 -8.78 -0.97
CA ASP A 73 -9.58 -9.51 -0.64
C ASP A 73 -9.11 -10.74 0.15
N GLN A 74 -9.79 -11.06 1.26
CA GLN A 74 -9.43 -12.18 2.13
C GLN A 74 -9.61 -13.48 1.34
N GLY A 75 -8.62 -13.84 0.51
CA GLY A 75 -8.72 -14.93 -0.44
C GLY A 75 -7.80 -14.83 -1.67
N ASP A 76 -7.22 -13.68 -2.01
CA ASP A 76 -6.33 -13.60 -3.17
C ASP A 76 -4.88 -13.93 -2.78
N GLU A 77 -4.54 -15.22 -2.86
CA GLU A 77 -3.21 -15.80 -2.59
C GLU A 77 -2.09 -15.31 -3.54
N SER A 78 -2.42 -14.37 -4.43
CA SER A 78 -1.51 -13.89 -5.48
C SER A 78 -0.61 -12.73 -5.05
N SER A 79 -0.95 -11.95 -4.01
CA SER A 79 -0.13 -10.77 -3.62
C SER A 79 1.15 -11.13 -2.85
N ALA A 80 1.26 -12.36 -2.36
CA ALA A 80 2.49 -13.04 -1.98
C ALA A 80 2.11 -14.52 -1.88
N PRO A 81 2.87 -15.47 -2.43
CA PRO A 81 2.63 -16.86 -2.10
C PRO A 81 3.00 -16.98 -0.62
N ALA A 82 2.00 -16.85 0.27
CA ALA A 82 2.16 -17.20 1.67
C ALA A 82 2.31 -18.72 1.80
N GLU A 83 2.03 -19.49 0.74
CA GLU A 83 2.16 -20.94 0.66
C GLU A 83 3.48 -21.48 1.23
N PRO A 84 4.67 -20.99 0.84
CA PRO A 84 5.94 -21.48 1.41
C PRO A 84 6.09 -21.12 2.90
N LEU A 85 5.37 -20.10 3.39
CA LEU A 85 5.36 -19.70 4.79
C LEU A 85 4.29 -20.43 5.61
N ARG A 86 3.22 -20.95 4.98
CA ARG A 86 2.19 -21.74 5.67
C ARG A 86 2.75 -23.03 6.24
N ASP A 87 3.70 -23.66 5.54
CA ASP A 87 4.44 -24.83 6.04
C ASP A 87 5.32 -24.50 7.27
N LEU A 88 5.63 -23.22 7.48
CA LEU A 88 6.38 -22.73 8.65
C LEU A 88 5.46 -22.25 9.80
N VAL A 89 4.15 -22.09 9.55
CA VAL A 89 3.17 -21.71 10.59
C VAL A 89 2.99 -22.90 11.54
N GLY A 90 3.69 -22.84 12.67
CA GLY A 90 3.73 -23.91 13.69
C GLY A 90 5.12 -24.37 14.08
N MET A 91 6.18 -23.90 13.38
CA MET A 91 7.57 -24.17 13.76
C MET A 91 8.12 -23.22 14.83
N LEU A 92 7.47 -22.07 15.04
CA LEU A 92 7.81 -21.15 16.13
C LEU A 92 7.12 -21.64 17.40
N ASP A 93 7.89 -21.90 18.46
CA ASP A 93 7.31 -22.15 19.77
C ASP A 93 6.69 -20.87 20.36
N GLU A 94 5.96 -21.01 21.47
CA GLU A 94 5.20 -19.90 22.06
C GLU A 94 6.12 -18.75 22.51
N ASP A 95 7.37 -19.08 22.90
CA ASP A 95 8.40 -18.13 23.30
C ASP A 95 8.99 -17.39 22.08
N GLU A 96 9.28 -18.08 20.99
CA GLU A 96 9.75 -17.48 19.74
C GLU A 96 8.70 -16.59 19.07
N ALA A 97 7.42 -17.00 19.13
CA ALA A 97 6.32 -16.18 18.64
C ALA A 97 6.11 -14.93 19.51
N ALA A 98 6.30 -15.03 20.82
CA ALA A 98 6.29 -13.87 21.72
C ALA A 98 7.46 -12.92 21.40
N ALA A 99 8.66 -13.44 21.24
CA ALA A 99 9.84 -12.65 20.87
C ALA A 99 9.70 -11.99 19.49
N ALA A 100 9.07 -12.67 18.52
CA ALA A 100 8.78 -12.07 17.21
C ALA A 100 7.81 -10.88 17.31
N ARG A 101 6.80 -10.96 18.19
CA ARG A 101 5.84 -9.86 18.44
C ARG A 101 6.53 -8.68 19.11
N GLU A 102 7.39 -8.93 20.09
CA GLU A 102 8.18 -7.90 20.78
C GLU A 102 9.12 -7.17 19.82
N ARG A 103 9.92 -7.91 19.04
CA ARG A 103 10.78 -7.34 17.98
C ARG A 103 10.00 -6.54 16.95
N SER A 104 8.79 -6.98 16.60
CA SER A 104 7.90 -6.25 15.69
C SER A 104 7.33 -4.96 16.29
N GLN A 105 7.17 -4.87 17.61
CA GLN A 105 6.75 -3.63 18.28
C GLN A 105 7.91 -2.64 18.32
N GLU A 106 9.10 -3.10 18.71
CA GLU A 106 10.32 -2.29 18.69
C GLU A 106 10.64 -1.76 17.29
N TRP A 107 10.52 -2.61 16.27
CA TRP A 107 10.69 -2.22 14.87
C TRP A 107 9.60 -1.22 14.42
N ARG A 108 8.33 -1.41 14.84
CA ARG A 108 7.27 -0.44 14.54
C ARG A 108 7.53 0.92 15.17
N GLU A 109 8.01 0.95 16.41
CA GLU A 109 8.33 2.18 17.11
C GLU A 109 9.55 2.89 16.51
N SER A 110 10.62 2.15 16.19
CA SER A 110 11.81 2.71 15.55
C SER A 110 11.51 3.21 14.15
N PHE A 111 10.75 2.45 13.37
CA PHE A 111 10.35 2.82 12.01
C PHE A 111 9.48 4.07 12.03
N ASN A 112 8.51 4.16 12.94
CA ASN A 112 7.69 5.36 13.07
C ASN A 112 8.54 6.59 13.46
N GLN A 113 9.50 6.43 14.38
CA GLN A 113 10.40 7.51 14.79
C GLN A 113 11.36 7.95 13.66
N GLU A 114 11.89 7.01 12.87
CA GLU A 114 12.72 7.28 11.70
C GLU A 114 11.92 8.02 10.61
N MET A 115 10.69 7.55 10.35
CA MET A 115 9.78 8.17 9.38
C MET A 115 9.35 9.58 9.81
N ASP A 116 9.19 9.85 11.10
CA ASP A 116 8.91 11.19 11.63
C ASP A 116 10.14 12.11 11.57
N ALA A 117 11.34 11.60 11.85
CA ALA A 117 12.59 12.36 11.78
C ALA A 117 12.93 12.80 10.33
N SER A 118 12.71 11.92 9.35
CA SER A 118 12.90 12.20 7.93
C SER A 118 12.02 13.36 7.42
N ASN A 119 10.83 13.54 8.01
CA ASN A 119 9.88 14.59 7.64
C ASN A 119 10.20 15.99 8.21
N THR A 120 11.16 16.11 9.14
CA THR A 120 11.51 17.40 9.78
C THR A 120 12.70 18.11 9.10
N SER A 121 13.43 17.43 8.21
CA SER A 121 14.54 18.01 7.44
C SER A 121 14.06 18.57 6.09
N GLY A 122 13.23 19.61 6.14
CA GLY A 122 12.65 20.21 4.94
C GLY A 122 11.84 21.47 5.26
N ALA A 123 12.42 22.36 6.07
CA ALA A 123 11.94 23.72 6.30
C ALA A 123 12.89 24.72 5.64
#